data_AF-E4Y9Y4-F1
#
_entry.id   AF-E4Y9Y4-F1
#
_cell.length_a   1.000
_cell.length_b   1.000
_cell.length_c   1.000
_cell.angle_alpha   90.00
_cell.angle_beta   90.00
_cell.angle_gamma   90.00
#
_symmetry.space_group_name_H-M   'P 1'
#
loop_
_entity.id
_entity.type
_entity.pdbx_description
1 polymer ?
#
loop_
_entity_poly.entity_id
_entity_poly.type
_entity_poly.pdbx_seq_one_letter_code
_entity_poly.pdbx_strand_id
1 'polypeptide(L)'
;MTNTAKSPPPGNLKFFAGSAYFIATRAFVNWAMKDKTVTKIVNWSWDTFSPDEMLWASISRMPSAPGFRQPGNAWNTNEGKSVTRLINWLDSGKKNGYPKCKGFYQRSVCVYGSGDLSWLMQQQKLFANKFDPDFDDFAIRCIEEDLARRVKEEL
;
A
#
# COMPACT_ATOMS: atom_id res chain seq x y z
N MET A 1 -16.85 -5.55 -13.28
CA MET A 1 -17.18 -4.23 -13.85
C MET A 1 -18.48 -4.34 -14.60
N THR A 2 -19.37 -3.38 -14.41
CA THR A 2 -20.60 -3.27 -15.18
C THR A 2 -20.42 -2.22 -16.29
N ASN A 3 -21.14 -2.35 -17.40
CA ASN A 3 -21.16 -1.32 -18.46
C ASN A 3 -22.17 -0.21 -18.15
N THR A 4 -22.54 -0.02 -16.88
CA THR A 4 -23.59 0.89 -16.44
C THR A 4 -22.97 2.00 -15.59
N ALA A 5 -23.30 3.25 -15.90
CA ALA A 5 -22.85 4.38 -15.11
C ALA A 5 -23.38 4.28 -13.67
N LYS A 6 -22.50 4.47 -12.69
CA LYS A 6 -22.86 4.42 -11.27
C LYS A 6 -23.48 5.74 -10.81
N SER A 7 -24.34 5.66 -9.80
CA SER A 7 -24.79 6.83 -9.06
C SER A 7 -23.60 7.56 -8.42
N PRO A 8 -23.74 8.86 -8.07
CA PRO A 8 -22.71 9.57 -7.31
C PRO A 8 -22.33 8.85 -6.00
N PRO A 9 -21.09 9.04 -5.50
CA PRO A 9 -20.62 8.43 -4.26
C PRO A 9 -21.48 8.82 -3.05
N PRO A 10 -21.78 7.90 -2.13
CA PRO A 10 -22.51 8.22 -0.91
C PRO A 10 -21.79 9.30 -0.08
N GLY A 11 -22.56 10.23 0.48
CA GLY A 11 -22.03 11.25 1.40
C GLY A 11 -21.13 12.30 0.74
N ASN A 12 -21.22 12.49 -0.58
CA ASN A 12 -20.36 13.40 -1.35
C ASN A 12 -18.87 13.12 -1.17
N LEU A 13 -18.51 11.84 -0.98
CA LEU A 13 -17.12 11.43 -0.83
C LEU A 13 -16.33 11.72 -2.11
N LYS A 14 -15.18 12.39 -1.95
CA LYS A 14 -14.17 12.50 -3.00
C LYS A 14 -13.25 11.29 -2.94
N PHE A 15 -13.14 10.56 -4.05
CA PHE A 15 -12.21 9.43 -4.14
C PHE A 15 -10.77 9.89 -4.39
N PHE A 16 -9.84 9.15 -3.81
CA PHE A 16 -8.40 9.31 -3.96
C PHE A 16 -7.80 7.98 -4.43
N ALA A 17 -6.83 8.05 -5.35
CA ALA A 17 -6.03 6.89 -5.70
C ALA A 17 -5.08 6.53 -4.56
N GLY A 18 -4.88 5.24 -4.35
CA GLY A 18 -4.04 4.70 -3.30
C GLY A 18 -3.57 3.29 -3.59
N SER A 19 -3.50 2.47 -2.54
CA SER A 19 -3.03 1.09 -2.59
C SER A 19 -3.94 0.21 -1.74
N ALA A 20 -4.03 -1.07 -2.12
CA ALA A 20 -4.64 -2.10 -1.29
C ALA A 20 -3.95 -2.25 0.08
N TYR A 21 -2.68 -1.87 0.19
CA TYR A 21 -1.92 -1.93 1.44
C TYR A 21 -2.04 -0.62 2.22
N PHE A 22 -2.49 -0.73 3.47
CA PHE A 22 -2.57 0.40 4.39
C PHE A 22 -2.21 -0.04 5.81
N ILE A 23 -1.91 0.94 6.66
CA ILE A 23 -1.75 0.77 8.09
C ILE A 23 -2.87 1.56 8.75
N ALA A 24 -3.55 0.95 9.71
CA ALA A 24 -4.64 1.57 10.42
C ALA A 24 -4.50 1.36 11.92
N THR A 25 -4.98 2.35 12.68
CA THR A 25 -5.15 2.21 14.12
C THR A 25 -6.39 1.37 14.42
N ARG A 26 -6.43 0.73 15.60
CA ARG A 26 -7.63 0.03 16.07
C ARG A 26 -8.86 0.96 16.12
N ALA A 27 -8.67 2.23 16.48
CA ALA A 27 -9.74 3.22 16.50
C ALA A 27 -10.34 3.42 15.10
N PHE A 28 -9.49 3.56 14.08
CA PHE A 28 -9.93 3.69 12.69
C PHE A 28 -10.73 2.46 12.24
N VAL A 29 -10.23 1.24 12.50
CA VAL A 29 -10.93 0.01 12.12
C VAL A 29 -12.29 -0.08 12.81
N ASN A 30 -12.35 0.18 14.12
CA ASN A 30 -13.61 0.16 14.88
C ASN A 30 -14.62 1.18 14.36
N TRP A 31 -14.17 2.38 13.99
CA TRP A 31 -15.01 3.40 13.40
C TRP A 31 -15.52 2.97 12.01
N ALA A 32 -14.61 2.53 11.12
CA ALA A 32 -14.96 2.13 9.75
C ALA A 32 -15.98 0.98 9.70
N MET A 33 -15.93 0.06 10.67
CA MET A 33 -16.87 -1.06 10.78
C MET A 33 -18.28 -0.64 11.27
N LYS A 34 -18.42 0.51 11.92
CA LYS A 34 -19.69 0.97 12.54
C LYS A 34 -20.31 2.16 11.84
N ASP A 35 -19.52 2.95 11.14
CA ASP A 35 -19.98 4.17 10.48
C ASP A 35 -20.88 3.84 9.28
N LYS A 36 -22.14 4.27 9.36
CA LYS A 36 -23.16 3.99 8.34
C LYS A 36 -22.80 4.56 6.96
N THR A 37 -22.05 5.66 6.91
CA THR A 37 -21.61 6.27 5.65
C THR A 37 -20.51 5.41 5.03
N VAL A 38 -19.56 4.92 5.83
CA VAL A 38 -18.53 3.98 5.37
C VAL A 38 -19.16 2.71 4.82
N THR A 39 -20.15 2.11 5.51
CA THR A 39 -20.87 0.94 4.98
C THR A 39 -21.52 1.21 3.63
N LYS A 40 -22.17 2.37 3.45
CA LYS A 40 -22.75 2.76 2.15
C LYS A 40 -21.68 2.90 1.07
N ILE A 41 -20.53 3.50 1.38
CA ILE A 41 -19.41 3.65 0.45
C ILE A 41 -18.87 2.30 0.01
N VAL A 42 -18.65 1.36 0.96
CA VAL A 42 -18.18 0.00 0.66
C VAL A 42 -19.17 -0.72 -0.25
N ASN A 43 -20.46 -0.69 0.08
CA ASN A 43 -21.49 -1.33 -0.76
C ASN A 43 -21.56 -0.71 -2.15
N TRP A 44 -21.45 0.63 -2.23
CA TRP A 44 -21.40 1.34 -3.51
C TRP A 44 -20.18 0.93 -4.34
N SER A 45 -19.05 0.57 -3.72
CA SER A 45 -17.80 0.23 -4.40
C SER A 45 -17.70 -1.22 -4.90
N TRP A 46 -18.63 -2.11 -4.54
CA TRP A 46 -18.48 -3.55 -4.81
C TRP A 46 -18.33 -3.93 -6.29
N ASP A 47 -18.94 -3.17 -7.18
CA ASP A 47 -18.95 -3.39 -8.63
C ASP A 47 -18.01 -2.42 -9.39
N THR A 48 -17.18 -1.66 -8.69
CA THR A 48 -16.13 -0.82 -9.31
C THR A 48 -14.91 -1.65 -9.69
N PHE A 49 -14.02 -1.08 -10.49
CA PHE A 49 -12.73 -1.67 -10.79
C PHE A 49 -11.74 -1.40 -9.65
N SER A 50 -11.10 -2.46 -9.13
CA SER A 50 -10.10 -2.40 -8.06
C SER A 50 -10.47 -1.44 -6.91
N PRO A 51 -11.59 -1.70 -6.19
CA PRO A 51 -12.04 -0.81 -5.11
C PRO A 51 -11.00 -0.67 -3.99
N ASP A 52 -10.14 -1.66 -3.81
CA ASP A 52 -9.00 -1.68 -2.90
C ASP A 52 -7.96 -0.58 -3.19
N GLU A 53 -7.82 -0.14 -4.44
CA GLU A 53 -6.93 0.95 -4.84
C GLU A 53 -7.52 2.35 -4.61
N MET A 54 -8.76 2.46 -4.12
CA MET A 54 -9.39 3.76 -3.83
C MET A 54 -10.02 3.86 -2.44
N LEU A 55 -10.58 2.77 -1.91
CA LEU A 55 -11.40 2.77 -0.70
C LEU A 55 -10.63 3.34 0.50
N TRP A 56 -9.51 2.72 0.87
CA TRP A 56 -8.76 3.07 2.07
C TRP A 56 -8.13 4.46 1.99
N ALA A 57 -7.68 4.85 0.80
CA ALA A 57 -7.15 6.19 0.54
C ALA A 57 -8.23 7.29 0.67
N SER A 58 -9.49 6.93 0.42
CA SER A 58 -10.61 7.87 0.46
C SER A 58 -11.26 7.96 1.83
N ILE A 59 -11.59 6.83 2.46
CA ILE A 59 -12.28 6.86 3.77
C ILE A 59 -11.39 7.39 4.89
N SER A 60 -10.06 7.24 4.77
CA SER A 60 -9.10 7.84 5.73
C SER A 60 -9.03 9.37 5.66
N ARG A 61 -9.65 9.98 4.64
CA ARG A 61 -9.79 11.44 4.47
C ARG A 61 -11.16 11.96 4.90
N MET A 62 -12.02 11.12 5.47
CA MET A 62 -13.29 11.59 6.04
C MET A 62 -13.01 12.35 7.34
N PRO A 63 -13.61 13.52 7.59
CA PRO A 63 -13.38 14.27 8.83
C PRO A 63 -13.70 13.50 10.12
N SER A 64 -14.61 12.52 10.04
CA SER A 64 -14.97 11.64 11.16
C SER A 64 -14.00 10.47 11.37
N ALA A 65 -13.04 10.24 10.46
CA ALA A 65 -12.11 9.13 10.54
C ALA A 65 -11.06 9.36 11.66
N PRO A 66 -10.85 8.40 12.58
CA PRO A 66 -9.74 8.46 13.51
C PRO A 66 -8.40 8.49 12.77
N GLY A 67 -7.55 9.47 13.07
CA GLY A 67 -6.31 9.71 12.33
C GLY A 67 -6.50 10.49 11.02
N PHE A 68 -7.64 11.16 10.86
CA PHE A 68 -7.97 12.03 9.73
C PHE A 68 -6.81 12.98 9.39
N ARG A 69 -6.48 13.02 8.09
CA ARG A 69 -5.58 14.00 7.50
C ARG A 69 -6.38 14.97 6.66
N GLN A 70 -6.09 16.26 6.80
CA GLN A 70 -6.77 17.29 6.02
C GLN A 70 -6.75 16.96 4.52
N PRO A 71 -7.86 17.19 3.79
CA PRO A 71 -7.88 17.12 2.34
C PRO A 71 -6.98 18.22 1.75
N GLY A 72 -6.21 17.89 0.72
CA GLY A 72 -5.38 18.87 0.00
C GLY A 72 -4.05 18.28 -0.46
N ASN A 73 -3.48 18.87 -1.51
CA ASN A 73 -2.27 18.35 -2.16
C ASN A 73 -1.06 18.27 -1.22
N ALA A 74 -0.96 19.18 -0.24
CA ALA A 74 0.09 19.19 0.77
C ALA A 74 0.11 17.91 1.62
N TRP A 75 -1.06 17.30 1.84
CA TRP A 75 -1.21 16.10 2.65
C TRP A 75 -1.27 14.82 1.82
N ASN A 76 -1.14 14.90 0.49
CA ASN A 76 -1.10 13.73 -0.37
C ASN A 76 0.17 12.92 -0.05
N THR A 77 -0.02 11.63 0.22
CA THR A 77 1.06 10.67 0.40
C THR A 77 1.15 9.85 -0.88
N ASN A 78 2.36 9.67 -1.40
CA ASN A 78 2.64 8.75 -2.48
C ASN A 78 3.39 7.54 -1.93
N GLU A 79 3.63 6.55 -2.78
CA GLU A 79 4.35 5.34 -2.42
C GLU A 79 5.76 5.62 -1.86
N GLY A 80 6.47 6.61 -2.41
CA GLY A 80 7.78 7.05 -1.92
C GLY A 80 7.74 7.58 -0.47
N LYS A 81 6.65 8.23 -0.05
CA LYS A 81 6.48 8.78 1.31
C LYS A 81 5.80 7.83 2.29
N SER A 82 4.99 6.89 1.82
CA SER A 82 4.25 5.95 2.67
C SER A 82 5.19 4.93 3.32
N VAL A 83 5.08 4.65 4.62
CA VAL A 83 5.89 3.61 5.27
C VAL A 83 5.38 2.19 5.05
N THR A 84 4.17 2.03 4.49
CA THR A 84 3.46 0.73 4.48
C THR A 84 4.14 -0.35 3.68
N ARG A 85 4.46 -0.07 2.42
CA ARG A 85 4.92 -1.08 1.47
C ARG A 85 5.89 -0.45 0.48
N LEU A 86 6.97 -1.17 0.19
CA LEU A 86 7.90 -0.87 -0.87
C LEU A 86 7.60 -1.73 -2.10
N ILE A 87 7.09 -1.12 -3.16
CA ILE A 87 6.93 -1.76 -4.47
C ILE A 87 7.84 -1.06 -5.48
N ASN A 88 8.65 -1.84 -6.18
CA ASN A 88 9.47 -1.35 -7.27
C ASN A 88 8.78 -1.68 -8.60
N TRP A 89 8.11 -0.68 -9.17
CA TRP A 89 7.48 -0.79 -10.48
C TRP A 89 8.52 -0.68 -11.60
N LEU A 90 8.24 -1.27 -12.75
CA LEU A 90 9.11 -1.23 -13.95
C LEU A 90 9.59 0.19 -14.32
N ASP A 91 8.78 1.21 -14.05
CA ASP A 91 9.07 2.61 -14.33
C ASP A 91 9.54 3.43 -13.09
N SER A 92 9.70 2.79 -11.92
CA SER A 92 10.07 3.46 -10.68
C SER A 92 11.46 4.10 -10.72
N GLY A 93 12.38 3.58 -11.55
CA GLY A 93 13.68 4.23 -11.76
C GLY A 93 13.57 5.64 -12.34
N LYS A 94 12.57 5.89 -13.20
CA LYS A 94 12.32 7.24 -13.76
C LYS A 94 11.53 8.13 -12.80
N LYS A 95 10.59 7.55 -12.04
CA LYS A 95 9.67 8.31 -11.18
C LYS A 95 10.24 8.64 -9.81
N ASN A 96 10.92 7.67 -9.20
CA ASN A 96 11.31 7.70 -7.79
C ASN A 96 12.82 7.50 -7.58
N GLY A 97 13.59 7.31 -8.67
CA GLY A 97 15.04 7.03 -8.59
C GLY A 97 15.35 5.64 -8.03
N TYR A 98 14.40 4.70 -8.06
CA TYR A 98 14.63 3.35 -7.56
C TYR A 98 15.61 2.60 -8.47
N PRO A 99 16.48 1.73 -7.91
CA PRO A 99 17.39 0.94 -8.72
C PRO A 99 16.60 -0.02 -9.61
N LYS A 100 17.24 -0.43 -10.71
CA LYS A 100 16.72 -1.49 -11.57
C LYS A 100 16.64 -2.79 -10.76
N CYS A 101 15.45 -3.40 -10.76
CA CYS A 101 15.19 -4.73 -10.20
C CYS A 101 16.28 -5.73 -10.60
N LYS A 102 16.83 -6.43 -9.61
CA LYS A 102 17.84 -7.49 -9.78
C LYS A 102 17.24 -8.88 -9.82
N GLY A 103 15.95 -9.02 -9.51
CA GLY A 103 15.13 -10.17 -9.91
C GLY A 103 14.47 -9.97 -11.28
N PHE A 104 13.15 -10.12 -11.35
CA PHE A 104 12.39 -9.97 -12.60
C PHE A 104 11.07 -9.20 -12.39
N TYR A 105 10.49 -8.67 -13.46
CA TYR A 105 9.19 -7.99 -13.38
C TYR A 105 8.06 -8.94 -13.77
N GLN A 106 7.05 -9.06 -12.91
CA GLN A 106 5.84 -9.83 -13.18
C GLN A 106 4.63 -8.93 -13.00
N ARG A 107 3.93 -8.63 -14.10
CA ARG A 107 2.88 -7.60 -14.18
C ARG A 107 3.39 -6.22 -13.76
N SER A 108 4.55 -5.83 -14.27
CA SER A 108 5.22 -4.55 -14.00
C SER A 108 5.68 -4.31 -12.56
N VAL A 109 5.53 -5.29 -11.65
CA VAL A 109 6.04 -5.25 -10.28
C VAL A 109 7.29 -6.13 -10.17
N CYS A 110 8.37 -5.58 -9.60
CA CYS A 110 9.59 -6.33 -9.30
C CYS A 110 9.29 -7.46 -8.30
N VAL A 111 9.62 -8.67 -8.72
CA VAL A 111 9.90 -9.81 -7.83
C VAL A 111 11.36 -9.66 -7.43
N TYR A 112 11.59 -9.28 -6.18
CA TYR A 112 12.93 -9.02 -5.67
C TYR A 112 13.77 -10.29 -5.63
N GLY A 113 15.05 -10.18 -5.97
CA GLY A 113 16.06 -11.21 -5.75
C GLY A 113 17.11 -10.77 -4.74
N SER A 114 18.07 -11.65 -4.47
CA SER A 114 19.17 -11.43 -3.51
C SER A 114 20.00 -10.19 -3.84
N GLY A 115 20.09 -9.82 -5.13
CA GLY A 115 20.78 -8.60 -5.57
C GLY A 115 20.08 -7.29 -5.21
N ASP A 116 18.79 -7.33 -4.84
CA ASP A 116 18.03 -6.16 -4.42
C ASP A 116 18.17 -5.87 -2.91
N LEU A 117 18.65 -6.84 -2.12
CA LEU A 117 18.66 -6.78 -0.65
C LEU A 117 19.39 -5.57 -0.09
N SER A 118 20.56 -5.23 -0.65
CA SER A 118 21.35 -4.10 -0.16
C SER A 118 20.58 -2.78 -0.21
N TRP A 119 19.75 -2.58 -1.23
CA TRP A 119 18.88 -1.41 -1.35
C TRP A 119 17.61 -1.56 -0.51
N LEU A 120 16.97 -2.73 -0.52
CA LEU A 120 15.75 -3.02 0.25
C LEU A 120 15.93 -2.74 1.75
N MET A 121 17.03 -3.21 2.33
CA MET A 121 17.29 -3.12 3.77
C MET A 121 17.64 -1.70 4.25
N GLN A 122 17.86 -0.75 3.33
CA GLN A 122 18.07 0.67 3.64
C GLN A 122 16.76 1.47 3.65
N GLN A 123 15.66 0.90 3.15
CA GLN A 123 14.41 1.63 3.04
C GLN A 123 13.69 1.71 4.39
N GLN A 124 13.15 2.90 4.69
CA GLN A 124 12.31 3.14 5.88
C GLN A 124 10.85 2.71 5.63
N LYS A 125 10.66 1.45 5.23
CA LYS A 125 9.36 0.84 4.92
C LYS A 125 9.18 -0.38 5.80
N LEU A 126 7.96 -0.64 6.26
CA LEU A 126 7.68 -1.78 7.14
C LEU A 126 7.71 -3.11 6.38
N PHE A 127 7.33 -3.09 5.10
CA PHE A 127 7.29 -4.29 4.28
C PHE A 127 7.69 -4.00 2.83
N ALA A 128 8.06 -5.04 2.07
CA ALA A 128 8.26 -4.98 0.62
C ALA A 128 7.28 -5.90 -0.12
N ASN A 129 7.02 -5.63 -1.40
CA ASN A 129 6.31 -6.53 -2.31
C ASN A 129 6.98 -6.50 -3.70
N LYS A 130 7.28 -7.64 -4.33
CA LYS A 130 7.01 -9.04 -3.92
C LYS A 130 8.28 -9.89 -3.90
N PHE A 131 8.17 -11.04 -3.23
CA PHE A 131 9.17 -12.10 -3.21
C PHE A 131 8.51 -13.38 -3.74
N ASP A 132 9.32 -14.26 -4.31
CA ASP A 132 8.86 -15.53 -4.87
C ASP A 132 9.91 -16.60 -4.52
N PRO A 133 9.61 -17.55 -3.60
CA PRO A 133 10.57 -18.55 -3.14
C PRO A 133 10.98 -19.52 -4.26
N ASP A 134 10.14 -19.73 -5.29
CA ASP A 134 10.48 -20.59 -6.43
C ASP A 134 11.55 -19.94 -7.32
N PHE A 135 11.66 -18.61 -7.27
CA PHE A 135 12.68 -17.85 -8.00
C PHE A 135 13.96 -17.67 -7.18
N ASP A 136 13.84 -17.14 -5.95
CA ASP A 136 14.99 -16.82 -5.11
C ASP A 136 14.61 -16.87 -3.61
N ASP A 137 14.58 -18.09 -3.08
CA ASP A 137 14.37 -18.33 -1.65
C ASP A 137 15.50 -17.76 -0.76
N PHE A 138 16.71 -17.60 -1.31
CA PHE A 138 17.83 -17.01 -0.57
C PHE A 138 17.55 -15.56 -0.20
N ALA A 139 16.89 -14.79 -1.09
CA ALA A 139 16.49 -13.42 -0.79
C ALA A 139 15.60 -13.35 0.47
N ILE A 140 14.66 -14.30 0.61
CA ILE A 140 13.73 -14.38 1.74
C ILE A 140 14.48 -14.77 3.02
N ARG A 141 15.30 -15.83 2.96
CA ARG A 141 16.08 -16.32 4.11
C ARG A 141 17.05 -15.27 4.64
N CYS A 142 17.76 -14.55 3.77
CA CYS A 142 18.68 -13.50 4.19
C CYS A 142 17.96 -12.37 4.93
N ILE A 143 16.75 -11.98 4.49
CA ILE A 143 15.94 -10.99 5.20
C ILE A 143 15.51 -11.53 6.56
N GLU A 144 15.04 -12.78 6.63
CA GLU A 144 14.63 -13.42 7.88
C GLU A 144 15.77 -13.47 8.90
N GLU A 145 16.94 -13.97 8.50
CA GLU A 145 18.12 -14.04 9.37
C GLU A 145 18.58 -12.66 9.84
N ASP A 146 18.62 -11.67 8.95
CA ASP A 146 19.03 -10.30 9.30
C ASP A 146 18.04 -9.64 10.26
N LEU A 147 16.74 -9.78 10.04
CA LEU A 147 15.71 -9.27 10.95
C LEU A 147 15.77 -9.97 12.31
N ALA A 148 15.93 -11.29 12.34
CA ALA A 148 16.04 -12.04 13.59
C ALA A 148 17.28 -11.64 14.40
N ARG A 149 18.40 -11.35 13.71
CA ARG A 149 19.62 -10.83 14.34
C ARG A 149 19.39 -9.44 14.96
N ARG A 150 18.76 -8.51 14.23
CA ARG A 150 18.46 -7.15 14.73
C ARG A 150 17.59 -7.18 15.99
N VAL A 151 16.55 -8.01 16.01
CA VAL A 151 15.68 -8.16 17.19
C VAL A 151 16.47 -8.65 18.41
N LYS A 152 17.41 -9.58 18.23
CA LYS A 152 18.26 -10.06 19.33
C LYS A 152 19.26 -9.02 19.82
N GLU A 153 19.72 -8.12 18.96
CA GLU A 153 20.64 -7.03 19.32
C GLU A 153 19.92 -5.87 20.05
N GLU A 154 18.59 -5.77 19.90
CA GLU A 154 17.74 -4.76 20.57
C GLU A 154 17.19 -5.20 21.95
N LEU A 155 17.34 -6.48 22.31
CA LEU A 155 16.95 -7.07 23.60
C LEU A 155 18.12 -7.11 24.59
#